data_AF-A0A522ICJ4-F1
#
_entry.id   AF-A0A522ICJ4-F1
#
_cell.length_a   1.000
_cell.length_b   1.000
_cell.length_c   1.000
_cell.angle_alpha   90.00
_cell.angle_beta   90.00
_cell.angle_gamma   90.00
#
_symmetry.space_group_name_H-M   'P 1'
#
loop_
_entity.id
_entity.type
_entity.pdbx_description
1 polymer ?
#
loop_
_entity_poly.entity_id
_entity_poly.type
_entity_poly.pdbx_seq_one_letter_code
_entity_poly.pdbx_strand_id
1 'polypeptide(L)'
;MRGVFLAAVLAASASLASAQNFSDQDINLMAAGQKAFKTYRQGGITGVYTAVTQCYGHLRPGQKALERSVEFCVALDIGGVVIDSEVASAEHFPRDPRFMEVAAANRINAVLRRYGMSASNDDTTAYFAARVGRIQKYTNDAAQLDSHAVGQSQIAHYKKQVVQAATRECDGDTGDGVATTAYSGNLAGVGPVTVISAGSNGCAGGQAPRNWLWVFFADGSSSQTNQPPNQLDSLAFSDDQIVVKSLEVGQEDSPNFPSHLTQLTYKVNGRKLMLAGSRFLAIRKE
;
A
#
# COMPACT_ATOMS: atom_id res chain seq x y z
N MET A 1 12.47 33.71 -9.61
CA MET A 1 12.75 33.14 -8.27
C MET A 1 11.60 32.17 -7.97
N ARG A 2 11.70 30.87 -8.27
CA ARG A 2 12.18 29.75 -7.43
C ARG A 2 11.64 29.73 -6.00
N GLY A 3 10.90 28.65 -5.69
CA GLY A 3 10.41 28.22 -4.36
C GLY A 3 9.13 27.38 -4.48
N VAL A 4 9.14 26.27 -5.23
CA VAL A 4 9.30 24.87 -4.75
C VAL A 4 8.16 24.37 -3.85
N PHE A 5 7.35 23.50 -4.46
CA PHE A 5 6.39 22.52 -3.96
C PHE A 5 6.90 21.67 -2.78
N LEU A 6 6.03 21.37 -1.80
CA LEU A 6 5.54 20.01 -1.46
C LEU A 6 4.64 20.07 -0.21
N ALA A 7 3.33 20.02 -0.42
CA ALA A 7 2.38 19.64 0.63
C ALA A 7 1.19 18.98 -0.07
N ALA A 8 1.30 17.68 -0.34
CA ALA A 8 0.21 16.91 -0.91
C ALA A 8 0.04 15.59 -0.14
N VAL A 9 -0.79 15.70 0.90
CA VAL A 9 -1.88 14.76 1.22
C VAL A 9 -1.49 13.29 1.46
N LEU A 10 -1.17 12.98 2.72
CA LEU A 10 -1.48 11.69 3.33
C LEU A 10 -3.00 11.62 3.54
N ALA A 11 -3.72 11.15 2.54
CA ALA A 11 -5.11 10.70 2.69
C ALA A 11 -5.14 9.19 2.59
N ALA A 12 -4.94 8.53 3.73
CA ALA A 12 -5.38 7.18 3.94
C ALA A 12 -5.91 7.07 5.39
N SER A 13 -7.20 6.70 5.49
CA SER A 13 -7.88 6.16 6.67
C SER A 13 -7.99 7.05 7.91
N ALA A 14 -9.13 7.73 8.02
CA ALA A 14 -9.69 8.15 9.30
C ALA A 14 -11.04 7.44 9.49
N SER A 15 -10.99 6.22 10.04
CA SER A 15 -12.09 5.66 10.83
C SER A 15 -11.68 5.78 12.31
N LEU A 16 -12.56 6.38 13.11
CA LEU A 16 -12.31 7.03 14.40
C LEU A 16 -11.85 6.09 15.54
N ALA A 17 -10.72 6.42 16.19
CA ALA A 17 -10.46 6.12 17.61
C ALA A 17 -9.24 6.91 18.08
N SER A 18 -9.41 7.87 19.00
CA SER A 18 -8.35 8.58 19.74
C SER A 18 -7.15 9.03 18.89
N ALA A 19 -7.04 10.33 18.58
CA ALA A 19 -5.76 10.89 18.12
C ALA A 19 -4.69 10.63 19.19
N GLN A 20 -4.00 9.48 19.12
CA GLN A 20 -2.78 9.25 19.87
C GLN A 20 -1.83 10.31 19.32
N ASN A 21 -1.53 11.30 20.16
CA ASN A 21 -0.49 12.27 19.86
C ASN A 21 0.83 11.50 19.81
N PHE A 22 1.19 11.01 18.62
CA PHE A 22 2.48 10.40 18.39
C PHE A 22 3.56 11.46 18.56
N SER A 23 4.60 11.12 19.31
CA SER A 23 5.78 11.98 19.35
C SER A 23 6.45 12.02 17.98
N ASP A 24 7.21 13.09 17.70
CA ASP A 24 8.06 13.16 16.49
C ASP A 24 8.96 11.91 16.35
N GLN A 25 9.41 11.37 17.49
CA GLN A 25 10.17 10.13 17.54
C GLN A 25 9.33 8.93 17.05
N ASP A 26 8.11 8.77 17.55
CA ASP A 26 7.25 7.66 17.14
C ASP A 26 6.90 7.72 15.65
N ILE A 27 6.67 8.92 15.11
CA ILE A 27 6.46 9.11 13.66
C ILE A 27 7.69 8.65 12.87
N ASN A 28 8.89 9.00 13.35
CA ASN A 28 10.15 8.61 12.71
C ASN A 28 10.38 7.09 12.76
N LEU A 29 10.12 6.45 13.91
CA LEU A 29 10.22 5.00 14.09
C LEU A 29 9.19 4.25 13.23
N MET A 30 7.96 4.78 13.15
CA MET A 30 6.90 4.21 12.32
C MET A 30 7.26 4.27 10.83
N ALA A 31 7.74 5.42 10.35
CA ALA A 31 8.17 5.58 8.96
C ALA A 31 9.33 4.63 8.62
N ALA A 32 10.27 4.40 9.56
CA ALA A 32 11.36 3.45 9.38
C ALA A 32 10.87 2.00 9.28
N GLY A 33 9.96 1.57 10.17
CA GLY A 33 9.34 0.23 10.13
C GLY A 33 8.56 -0.02 8.83
N GLN A 34 7.73 0.94 8.42
CA GLN A 34 7.00 0.89 7.14
C GLN A 34 7.94 0.82 5.94
N LYS A 35 9.03 1.60 5.95
CA LYS A 35 10.03 1.56 4.88
C LYS A 35 10.78 0.22 4.85
N ALA A 36 11.15 -0.34 6.00
CA ALA A 36 11.80 -1.64 6.10
C ALA A 36 10.94 -2.71 5.41
N PHE A 37 9.67 -2.79 5.79
CA PHE A 37 8.75 -3.77 5.25
C PHE A 37 8.47 -3.56 3.75
N LYS A 38 8.21 -2.33 3.32
CA LYS A 38 8.04 -2.01 1.90
C LYS A 38 9.26 -2.39 1.06
N THR A 39 10.46 -2.15 1.58
CA THR A 39 11.72 -2.49 0.89
C THR A 39 11.89 -4.01 0.80
N TYR A 40 11.58 -4.74 1.88
CA TYR A 40 11.56 -6.19 1.88
C TYR A 40 10.62 -6.75 0.80
N ARG A 41 9.42 -6.20 0.66
CA ARG A 41 8.46 -6.61 -0.38
C ARG A 41 8.99 -6.42 -1.79
N GLN A 42 9.77 -5.37 -2.02
CA GLN A 42 10.30 -5.03 -3.34
C GLN A 42 11.57 -5.79 -3.72
N GLY A 43 12.46 -6.05 -2.75
CA GLY A 43 13.81 -6.58 -3.02
C GLY A 43 14.28 -7.68 -2.06
N GLY A 44 13.37 -8.24 -1.25
CA GLY A 44 13.70 -9.20 -0.20
C GLY A 44 14.62 -8.63 0.87
N ILE A 45 15.21 -9.52 1.68
CA ILE A 45 16.11 -9.13 2.77
C ILE A 45 17.38 -8.42 2.26
N THR A 46 17.84 -8.76 1.05
CA THR A 46 18.95 -8.07 0.37
C THR A 46 18.60 -6.63 0.02
N GLY A 47 17.35 -6.36 -0.39
CA GLY A 47 16.86 -5.01 -0.60
C GLY A 47 16.90 -4.18 0.68
N VAL A 48 16.46 -4.75 1.80
CA VAL A 48 16.52 -4.09 3.12
C VAL A 48 17.96 -3.76 3.50
N TYR A 49 18.88 -4.73 3.38
CA TYR A 49 20.29 -4.49 3.68
C TYR A 49 20.90 -3.38 2.82
N THR A 50 20.54 -3.32 1.54
CA THR A 50 20.98 -2.26 0.63
C THR A 50 20.46 -0.91 1.09
N ALA A 51 19.17 -0.82 1.46
CA ALA A 51 18.56 0.40 1.96
C ALA A 51 19.19 0.89 3.28
N VAL A 52 19.49 -0.03 4.21
CA VAL A 52 20.21 0.27 5.46
C VAL A 52 21.61 0.83 5.15
N THR A 53 22.37 0.14 4.32
CA THR A 53 23.73 0.56 3.94
C THR A 53 23.73 1.94 3.29
N GLN A 54 22.79 2.18 2.37
CA GLN A 54 22.61 3.49 1.76
C GLN A 54 22.20 4.53 2.80
N CYS A 55 21.28 4.22 3.71
CA CYS A 55 20.86 5.16 4.76
C CYS A 55 22.06 5.63 5.58
N TYR A 56 22.89 4.70 6.06
CA TYR A 56 24.12 5.03 6.78
C TYR A 56 25.15 5.78 5.95
N GLY A 57 25.29 5.44 4.65
CA GLY A 57 26.20 6.15 3.74
C GLY A 57 25.83 7.62 3.49
N HIS A 58 24.56 7.99 3.67
CA HIS A 58 24.09 9.37 3.51
C HIS A 58 24.21 10.21 4.80
N LEU A 59 24.55 9.61 5.94
CA LEU A 59 24.70 10.35 7.20
C LEU A 59 25.97 11.23 7.17
N ARG A 60 25.80 12.55 7.22
CA ARG A 60 26.90 13.52 7.23
C ARG A 60 26.97 14.26 8.57
N PRO A 61 28.14 14.28 9.25
CA PRO A 61 28.34 15.11 10.43
C PRO A 61 28.02 16.58 10.16
N GLY A 62 27.43 17.29 11.13
CA GLY A 62 27.14 18.73 11.04
C GLY A 62 25.81 19.13 10.41
N GLN A 63 24.93 18.18 10.08
CA GLN A 63 23.56 18.49 9.61
C GLN A 63 22.61 18.83 10.78
N LYS A 64 21.76 19.85 10.60
CA LYS A 64 20.75 20.30 11.60
C LYS A 64 19.73 19.23 12.05
N ALA A 65 19.64 18.10 11.35
CA ALA A 65 18.73 16.99 11.66
C ALA A 65 19.46 15.63 11.75
N LEU A 66 20.75 15.66 12.08
CA LEU A 66 21.60 14.47 12.12
C LEU A 66 21.06 13.42 13.09
N GLU A 67 20.61 13.82 14.28
CA GLU A 67 20.07 12.90 15.29
C GLU A 67 18.84 12.14 14.77
N ARG A 68 17.87 12.84 14.16
CA ARG A 68 16.67 12.23 13.56
C ARG A 68 17.02 11.28 12.41
N SER A 69 18.02 11.65 11.61
CA SER A 69 18.48 10.84 10.47
C SER A 69 19.19 9.57 10.93
N VAL A 70 20.04 9.68 11.96
CA VAL A 70 20.69 8.53 12.61
C VAL A 70 19.64 7.60 13.20
N GLU A 71 18.67 8.15 13.94
CA GLU A 71 17.57 7.38 14.53
C GLU A 71 16.75 6.66 13.46
N PHE A 72 16.41 7.33 12.36
CA PHE A 72 15.68 6.72 11.26
C PHE A 72 16.47 5.54 10.65
N CYS A 73 17.76 5.73 10.37
CA CYS A 73 18.58 4.68 9.77
C CYS A 73 18.80 3.50 10.71
N VAL A 74 18.97 3.74 12.01
CA VAL A 74 19.05 2.68 13.03
C VAL A 74 17.71 1.95 13.16
N ALA A 75 16.59 2.68 13.16
CA ALA A 75 15.26 2.08 13.20
C ALA A 75 14.96 1.22 11.96
N LEU A 76 15.41 1.65 10.77
CA LEU A 76 15.32 0.89 9.54
C LEU A 76 16.12 -0.42 9.63
N ASP A 77 17.31 -0.37 10.24
CA ASP A 77 18.17 -1.54 10.44
C ASP A 77 17.55 -2.55 11.43
N ILE A 78 17.01 -2.05 12.55
CA ILE A 78 16.22 -2.86 13.49
C ILE A 78 15.01 -3.49 12.79
N GLY A 79 14.32 -2.74 11.93
CA GLY A 79 13.20 -3.27 11.12
C GLY A 79 13.65 -4.43 10.22
N GLY A 80 14.85 -4.37 9.65
CA GLY A 80 15.44 -5.49 8.91
C GLY A 80 15.69 -6.74 9.76
N VAL A 81 16.15 -6.56 11.01
CA VAL A 81 16.30 -7.67 11.98
C VAL A 81 14.95 -8.31 12.27
N VAL A 82 13.91 -7.51 12.52
CA VAL A 82 12.54 -8.01 12.79
C VAL A 82 12.00 -8.80 11.59
N ILE A 83 12.14 -8.26 10.38
CA ILE A 83 11.66 -8.93 9.16
C ILE A 83 12.40 -10.26 8.95
N ASP A 84 13.71 -10.29 9.12
CA ASP A 84 14.50 -11.52 9.03
C ASP A 84 14.09 -12.55 10.11
N SER A 85 13.81 -12.10 11.34
CA SER A 85 13.43 -13.00 12.43
C SER A 85 12.00 -13.50 12.36
N GLU A 86 11.06 -12.70 11.85
CA GLU A 86 9.62 -13.01 11.90
C GLU A 86 9.04 -13.41 10.55
N VAL A 87 9.46 -12.78 9.47
CA VAL A 87 8.91 -13.06 8.13
C VAL A 87 9.68 -14.19 7.45
N ALA A 88 11.01 -14.21 7.52
CA ALA A 88 11.79 -15.30 6.93
C ALA A 88 11.64 -16.62 7.71
N SER A 89 11.46 -16.54 9.03
CA SER A 89 11.22 -17.73 9.87
C SER A 89 9.85 -18.36 9.64
N ALA A 90 8.80 -17.56 9.41
CA ALA A 90 7.47 -18.05 9.04
C ALA A 90 7.49 -18.86 7.73
N GLU A 91 8.40 -18.50 6.82
CA GLU A 91 8.60 -19.16 5.52
C GLU A 91 9.69 -20.26 5.55
N HIS A 92 10.20 -20.63 6.74
CA HIS A 92 11.24 -21.65 6.94
C HIS A 92 12.58 -21.35 6.21
N PHE A 93 12.85 -20.09 5.88
CA PHE A 93 14.13 -19.70 5.30
C PHE A 93 15.21 -19.55 6.37
N PRO A 94 16.47 -19.91 6.05
CA PRO A 94 17.59 -19.61 6.94
C PRO A 94 17.73 -18.09 7.09
N ARG A 95 17.93 -17.65 8.34
CA ARG A 95 18.17 -16.24 8.67
C ARG A 95 19.40 -15.70 7.96
N ASP A 96 19.32 -14.46 7.50
CA ASP A 96 20.44 -13.80 6.84
C ASP A 96 21.54 -13.44 7.86
N PRO A 97 22.80 -13.88 7.67
CA PRO A 97 23.90 -13.59 8.60
C PRO A 97 24.10 -12.11 8.89
N ARG A 98 23.69 -11.21 7.98
CA ARG A 98 23.82 -9.75 8.12
C ARG A 98 22.84 -9.15 9.13
N PHE A 99 21.74 -9.84 9.40
CA PHE A 99 20.67 -9.45 10.33
C PHE A 99 20.62 -10.32 11.58
N MET A 100 21.54 -11.27 11.73
CA MET A 100 21.76 -11.95 13.01
C MET A 100 22.15 -10.94 14.10
N GLU A 101 21.71 -11.20 15.33
CA GLU A 101 21.80 -10.27 16.46
C GLU A 101 23.19 -9.67 16.64
N VAL A 102 24.25 -10.48 16.60
CA VAL A 102 25.64 -10.02 16.79
C VAL A 102 26.09 -9.09 15.66
N ALA A 103 25.79 -9.44 14.40
CA ALA A 103 26.21 -8.64 13.24
C ALA A 103 25.45 -7.31 13.17
N ALA A 104 24.15 -7.32 13.44
CA ALA A 104 23.33 -6.13 13.50
C ALA A 104 23.73 -5.22 14.68
N ALA A 105 23.94 -5.78 15.87
CA ALA A 105 24.40 -5.04 17.03
C ALA A 105 25.74 -4.35 16.76
N ASN A 106 26.73 -5.06 16.21
CA ASN A 106 28.04 -4.47 15.89
C ASN A 106 27.92 -3.28 14.91
N ARG A 107 27.09 -3.43 13.88
CA ARG A 107 26.85 -2.37 12.88
C ARG A 107 26.18 -1.14 13.50
N ILE A 108 25.13 -1.36 14.29
CA ILE A 108 24.38 -0.26 14.92
C ILE A 108 25.22 0.41 16.01
N ASN A 109 25.96 -0.33 16.83
CA ASN A 109 26.91 0.20 17.82
C ASN A 109 27.92 1.13 17.16
N ALA A 110 28.49 0.72 16.02
CA ALA A 110 29.47 1.53 15.29
C ALA A 110 28.87 2.85 14.81
N VAL A 111 27.61 2.85 14.34
CA VAL A 111 26.91 4.07 13.90
C VAL A 111 26.57 4.97 15.08
N LEU A 112 25.96 4.44 16.14
CA LEU A 112 25.55 5.24 17.30
C LEU A 112 26.76 5.92 17.96
N ARG A 113 27.88 5.21 18.11
CA ARG A 113 29.12 5.79 18.64
C ARG A 113 29.71 6.86 17.72
N ARG A 114 29.76 6.60 16.42
CA ARG A 114 30.29 7.55 15.42
C ARG A 114 29.58 8.90 15.47
N TYR A 115 28.27 8.90 15.74
CA TYR A 115 27.45 10.10 15.79
C TYR A 115 27.14 10.59 17.22
N GLY A 116 27.82 10.06 18.25
CA GLY A 116 27.70 10.54 19.62
C GLY A 116 26.37 10.21 20.32
N MET A 117 25.59 9.28 19.78
CA MET A 117 24.29 8.84 20.32
C MET A 117 24.44 7.80 21.44
N SER A 118 25.65 7.27 21.63
CA SER A 118 25.99 6.29 22.65
C SER A 118 27.48 6.40 23.00
N ALA A 119 27.82 6.32 24.28
CA ALA A 119 29.20 6.33 24.76
C ALA A 119 29.73 4.92 25.07
N SER A 120 28.84 3.98 25.43
CA SER A 120 29.19 2.63 25.84
C SER A 120 28.34 1.54 25.14
N ASN A 121 28.72 0.26 25.30
CA ASN A 121 27.87 -0.85 24.83
C ASN A 121 26.54 -0.90 25.61
N ASP A 122 26.55 -0.53 26.89
CA ASP A 122 25.38 -0.53 27.75
C ASP A 122 24.37 0.54 27.31
N ASP A 123 24.85 1.73 26.94
CA ASP A 123 24.02 2.80 26.38
C ASP A 123 23.37 2.36 25.07
N THR A 124 24.12 1.63 24.23
CA THR A 124 23.56 1.12 22.99
C THR A 124 22.50 0.06 23.27
N THR A 125 22.75 -0.85 24.20
CA THR A 125 21.78 -1.87 24.61
C THR A 125 20.49 -1.23 25.13
N ALA A 126 20.60 -0.20 25.97
CA ALA A 126 19.45 0.59 26.44
C ALA A 126 18.75 1.33 25.28
N TYR A 127 19.51 1.90 24.35
CA TYR A 127 18.98 2.56 23.15
C TYR A 127 18.10 1.60 22.33
N PHE A 128 18.58 0.39 22.11
CA PHE A 128 17.86 -0.67 21.41
C PHE A 128 16.62 -1.11 22.16
N ALA A 129 16.74 -1.44 23.44
CA ALA A 129 15.64 -1.91 24.27
C ALA A 129 14.46 -0.93 24.27
N ALA A 130 14.75 0.38 24.27
CA ALA A 130 13.74 1.44 24.22
C ALA A 130 12.98 1.57 22.88
N ARG A 131 13.47 0.94 21.81
CA ARG A 131 12.98 1.15 20.42
C ARG A 131 12.53 -0.12 19.74
N VAL A 132 13.14 -1.27 20.05
CA VAL A 132 12.87 -2.55 19.37
C VAL A 132 11.40 -2.93 19.44
N GLY A 133 10.75 -2.81 20.60
CA GLY A 133 9.33 -3.14 20.73
C GLY A 133 8.40 -2.23 19.89
N ARG A 134 8.73 -0.95 19.75
CA ARG A 134 7.98 -0.01 18.89
C ARG A 134 8.19 -0.29 17.41
N ILE A 135 9.44 -0.53 17.01
CA ILE A 135 9.77 -0.83 15.61
C ILE A 135 9.18 -2.17 15.20
N GLN A 136 9.25 -3.18 16.07
CA GLN A 136 8.59 -4.47 15.87
C GLN A 136 7.09 -4.28 15.68
N LYS A 137 6.43 -3.55 16.59
CA LYS A 137 5.01 -3.19 16.43
C LYS A 137 4.73 -2.54 15.08
N TYR A 138 5.45 -1.47 14.69
CA TYR A 138 5.17 -0.76 13.44
C TYR A 138 5.50 -1.56 12.18
N THR A 139 6.51 -2.42 12.25
CA THR A 139 6.84 -3.35 11.15
C THR A 139 5.74 -4.39 11.00
N ASN A 140 5.22 -4.91 12.11
CA ASN A 140 4.13 -5.89 12.12
C ASN A 140 2.80 -5.27 11.72
N ASP A 141 2.50 -4.04 12.16
CA ASP A 141 1.34 -3.26 11.70
C ASP A 141 1.44 -3.03 10.18
N ALA A 142 2.62 -2.66 9.67
CA ALA A 142 2.84 -2.52 8.22
C ALA A 142 2.69 -3.85 7.47
N ALA A 143 3.19 -4.94 8.05
CA ALA A 143 3.05 -6.29 7.51
C ALA A 143 1.59 -6.76 7.54
N GLN A 144 0.80 -6.40 8.56
CA GLN A 144 -0.61 -6.73 8.65
C GLN A 144 -1.43 -5.92 7.65
N LEU A 145 -1.19 -4.60 7.56
CA LEU A 145 -1.77 -3.73 6.54
C LEU A 145 -1.47 -4.24 5.11
N ASP A 146 -0.31 -4.86 4.89
CA ASP A 146 0.07 -5.47 3.60
C ASP A 146 -0.24 -6.98 3.50
N SER A 147 -0.52 -7.68 4.59
CA SER A 147 -1.08 -9.05 4.58
C SER A 147 -2.54 -9.03 4.11
N HIS A 148 -3.14 -7.84 4.12
CA HIS A 148 -4.36 -7.54 3.37
C HIS A 148 -4.11 -7.30 1.86
N ALA A 149 -2.85 -7.22 1.41
CA ALA A 149 -2.46 -7.11 0.02
C ALA A 149 -1.99 -8.46 -0.54
N VAL A 150 -2.83 -9.00 -1.42
CA VAL A 150 -2.56 -10.16 -2.26
C VAL A 150 -1.16 -10.06 -2.90
N GLY A 151 -0.38 -11.15 -2.89
CA GLY A 151 0.98 -11.17 -3.46
C GLY A 151 1.01 -10.74 -4.94
N GLN A 152 2.09 -10.10 -5.40
CA GLN A 152 2.18 -9.56 -6.77
C GLN A 152 1.91 -10.60 -7.87
N SER A 153 2.36 -11.85 -7.66
CA SER A 153 2.06 -12.98 -8.56
C SER A 153 0.57 -13.32 -8.63
N GLN A 154 -0.11 -13.24 -7.49
CA GLN A 154 -1.54 -13.49 -7.39
C GLN A 154 -2.37 -12.31 -7.92
N ILE A 155 -1.92 -11.06 -7.74
CA ILE A 155 -2.50 -9.89 -8.42
C ILE A 155 -2.37 -10.05 -9.94
N ALA A 156 -1.20 -10.45 -10.43
CA ALA A 156 -1.00 -10.70 -11.86
C ALA A 156 -1.93 -11.80 -12.38
N HIS A 157 -2.13 -12.87 -11.60
CA HIS A 157 -3.10 -13.92 -11.90
C HIS A 157 -4.54 -13.38 -11.98
N TYR A 158 -4.97 -12.59 -10.99
CA TYR A 158 -6.30 -11.97 -10.97
C TYR A 158 -6.52 -11.02 -12.14
N LYS A 159 -5.53 -10.16 -12.45
CA LYS A 159 -5.57 -9.30 -13.63
C LYS A 159 -5.76 -10.10 -14.91
N LYS A 160 -5.04 -11.22 -15.06
CA LYS A 160 -5.20 -12.12 -16.22
C LYS A 160 -6.60 -12.72 -16.29
N GLN A 161 -7.15 -13.17 -15.16
CA GLN A 161 -8.52 -13.70 -15.11
C GLN A 161 -9.55 -12.63 -15.54
N VAL A 162 -9.42 -11.41 -15.04
CA VAL A 162 -10.33 -10.30 -15.38
C VAL A 162 -10.20 -9.92 -16.86
N VAL A 163 -8.98 -9.83 -17.39
CA VAL A 163 -8.76 -9.57 -18.83
C VAL A 163 -9.40 -10.66 -19.68
N GLN A 164 -9.25 -11.93 -19.32
CA GLN A 164 -9.87 -13.05 -20.05
C GLN A 164 -11.40 -12.99 -20.00
N ALA A 165 -11.98 -12.65 -18.85
CA ALA A 165 -13.42 -12.49 -18.70
C ALA A 165 -13.93 -11.30 -19.54
N ALA A 166 -13.28 -10.14 -19.46
CA ALA A 166 -13.61 -8.95 -20.25
C ALA A 166 -13.50 -9.21 -21.75
N THR A 167 -12.41 -9.86 -22.18
CA THR A 167 -12.20 -10.23 -23.59
C THR A 167 -13.29 -11.17 -24.07
N ARG A 168 -13.72 -12.13 -23.24
CA ARG A 168 -14.82 -13.04 -23.58
C ARG A 168 -16.16 -12.31 -23.68
N GLU A 169 -16.43 -11.36 -22.79
CA GLU A 169 -17.67 -10.57 -22.83
C GLU A 169 -17.73 -9.66 -24.07
N CYS A 170 -16.58 -9.22 -24.58
CA CYS A 170 -16.45 -8.49 -25.83
C CYS A 170 -16.27 -9.39 -27.07
N ASP A 171 -16.54 -10.70 -26.98
CA ASP A 171 -16.36 -11.66 -28.09
C ASP A 171 -14.96 -11.63 -28.75
N GLY A 172 -13.93 -11.27 -27.97
CA GLY A 172 -12.54 -11.18 -28.42
C GLY A 172 -12.10 -9.80 -28.90
N ASP A 173 -13.01 -8.87 -29.18
CA ASP A 173 -12.69 -7.55 -29.72
C ASP A 173 -12.86 -6.47 -28.66
N THR A 174 -11.75 -6.10 -28.03
CA THR A 174 -11.68 -5.08 -26.97
C THR A 174 -11.07 -3.77 -27.48
N GLY A 175 -11.08 -3.53 -28.81
CA GLY A 175 -10.44 -2.37 -29.41
C GLY A 175 -8.94 -2.32 -29.12
N ASP A 176 -8.51 -1.35 -28.32
CA ASP A 176 -7.10 -1.16 -27.90
C ASP A 176 -6.62 -2.14 -26.82
N GLY A 177 -7.51 -3.02 -26.35
CA GLY A 177 -7.24 -3.97 -25.27
C GLY A 177 -7.82 -3.54 -23.92
N VAL A 178 -7.57 -4.39 -22.91
CA VAL A 178 -8.11 -4.20 -21.55
C VAL A 178 -7.00 -3.77 -20.60
N ALA A 179 -7.07 -2.54 -20.08
CA ALA A 179 -6.17 -2.04 -19.05
C ALA A 179 -6.67 -2.45 -17.66
N THR A 180 -5.75 -2.79 -16.72
CA THR A 180 -6.13 -3.24 -15.37
C THR A 180 -5.38 -2.53 -14.24
N THR A 181 -6.13 -2.14 -13.21
CA THR A 181 -5.61 -1.56 -11.97
C THR A 181 -6.06 -2.41 -10.78
N ALA A 182 -5.17 -2.62 -9.82
CA ALA A 182 -5.45 -3.41 -8.62
C ALA A 182 -5.45 -2.52 -7.37
N TYR A 183 -6.37 -2.78 -6.47
CA TYR A 183 -6.53 -2.11 -5.19
C TYR A 183 -6.65 -3.17 -4.12
N SER A 184 -5.82 -3.11 -3.09
CA SER A 184 -5.92 -4.05 -1.96
C SER A 184 -6.43 -3.33 -0.73
N GLY A 185 -7.22 -4.03 0.08
CA GLY A 185 -7.83 -3.47 1.27
C GLY A 185 -8.43 -4.54 2.17
N ASN A 186 -9.07 -4.09 3.25
CA ASN A 186 -9.75 -4.96 4.20
C ASN A 186 -11.18 -4.43 4.41
N LEU A 187 -12.15 -5.34 4.45
CA LEU A 187 -13.55 -5.02 4.67
C LEU A 187 -14.03 -5.65 5.99
N ALA A 188 -14.68 -4.86 6.85
CA ALA A 188 -15.22 -5.34 8.10
C ALA A 188 -16.21 -6.49 7.88
N GLY A 189 -16.03 -7.60 8.60
CA GLY A 189 -16.86 -8.81 8.47
C GLY A 189 -16.56 -9.69 7.25
N VAL A 190 -15.69 -9.25 6.34
CA VAL A 190 -15.29 -10.01 5.13
C VAL A 190 -13.81 -10.37 5.19
N GLY A 191 -12.98 -9.46 5.67
CA GLY A 191 -11.53 -9.62 5.74
C GLY A 191 -10.80 -9.04 4.52
N PRO A 192 -9.56 -9.52 4.26
CA PRO A 192 -8.74 -9.10 3.13
C PRO A 192 -9.44 -9.26 1.80
N VAL A 193 -9.36 -8.23 0.96
CA VAL A 193 -9.86 -8.26 -0.41
C VAL A 193 -8.91 -7.57 -1.38
N THR A 194 -8.94 -8.00 -2.64
CA THR A 194 -8.29 -7.28 -3.74
C THR A 194 -9.30 -7.00 -4.82
N VAL A 195 -9.46 -5.72 -5.14
CA VAL A 195 -10.33 -5.24 -6.20
C VAL A 195 -9.51 -5.02 -7.46
N ILE A 196 -9.92 -5.64 -8.56
CA ILE A 196 -9.37 -5.38 -9.90
C ILE A 196 -10.41 -4.57 -10.68
N SER A 197 -10.01 -3.37 -11.09
CA SER A 197 -10.73 -2.61 -12.11
C SER A 197 -10.10 -2.91 -13.45
N ALA A 198 -10.93 -3.15 -14.46
CA ALA A 198 -10.49 -3.33 -15.84
C ALA A 198 -11.30 -2.42 -16.75
N GLY A 199 -10.66 -1.75 -17.70
CA GLY A 199 -11.30 -0.83 -18.63
C GLY A 199 -10.93 -1.14 -20.07
N SER A 200 -11.92 -1.02 -20.96
CA SER A 200 -11.77 -1.08 -22.42
C SER A 200 -12.38 0.18 -23.04
N ASN A 201 -11.79 0.67 -24.13
CA ASN A 201 -12.32 1.79 -24.92
C ASN A 201 -13.57 1.41 -25.74
N GLY A 202 -13.93 0.13 -25.74
CA GLY A 202 -15.16 -0.39 -26.36
C GLY A 202 -15.07 -1.90 -26.58
N CYS A 203 -16.19 -2.54 -26.88
CA CYS A 203 -16.18 -3.83 -27.59
C CYS A 203 -16.43 -3.59 -29.09
N ALA A 204 -16.18 -4.58 -29.96
CA ALA A 204 -16.53 -4.53 -31.39
C ALA A 204 -17.87 -3.81 -31.68
N GLY A 205 -17.93 -3.05 -32.78
CA GLY A 205 -19.19 -2.51 -33.30
C GLY A 205 -19.59 -1.14 -32.75
N GLY A 206 -18.63 -0.36 -32.24
CA GLY A 206 -18.87 1.02 -31.79
C GLY A 206 -19.54 1.11 -30.42
N GLN A 207 -19.40 0.08 -29.58
CA GLN A 207 -19.90 0.14 -28.21
C GLN A 207 -19.09 1.14 -27.37
N ALA A 208 -19.78 1.88 -26.52
CA ALA A 208 -19.18 2.82 -25.58
C ALA A 208 -18.10 2.15 -24.69
N PRO A 209 -17.16 2.93 -24.13
CA PRO A 209 -16.19 2.43 -23.17
C PRO A 209 -16.86 1.60 -22.06
N ARG A 210 -16.22 0.49 -21.70
CA ARG A 210 -16.72 -0.46 -20.70
C ARG A 210 -15.71 -0.63 -19.60
N ASN A 211 -16.22 -0.75 -18.38
CA ASN A 211 -15.42 -1.05 -17.21
C ASN A 211 -15.99 -2.26 -16.47
N TRP A 212 -15.09 -3.02 -15.87
CA TRP A 212 -15.37 -4.16 -15.02
C TRP A 212 -14.76 -3.90 -13.65
N LEU A 213 -15.46 -4.30 -12.60
CA LEU A 213 -14.97 -4.23 -11.23
C LEU A 213 -15.17 -5.59 -10.56
N TRP A 214 -14.05 -6.22 -10.22
CA TRP A 214 -14.02 -7.54 -9.60
C TRP A 214 -13.43 -7.44 -8.21
N VAL A 215 -14.02 -8.12 -7.23
CA VAL A 215 -13.42 -8.35 -5.92
C VAL A 215 -12.94 -9.79 -5.83
N PHE A 216 -11.74 -9.98 -5.29
CA PHE A 216 -11.13 -11.25 -4.96
C PHE A 216 -10.97 -11.34 -3.46
N PHE A 217 -11.38 -12.47 -2.89
CA PHE A 217 -11.32 -12.75 -1.46
C PHE A 217 -10.04 -13.51 -1.10
N ALA A 218 -9.69 -13.54 0.18
CA ALA A 218 -8.51 -14.25 0.68
C ALA A 218 -8.49 -15.75 0.34
N ASP A 219 -9.67 -16.38 0.21
CA ASP A 219 -9.81 -17.79 -0.17
C ASP A 219 -9.67 -18.05 -1.69
N GLY A 220 -9.34 -17.01 -2.46
CA GLY A 220 -9.19 -17.07 -3.91
C GLY A 220 -10.50 -17.01 -4.70
N SER A 221 -11.65 -17.00 -4.03
CA SER A 221 -12.93 -16.79 -4.71
C SER A 221 -13.08 -15.33 -5.17
N SER A 222 -13.95 -15.09 -6.15
CA SER A 222 -14.13 -13.77 -6.75
C SER A 222 -15.58 -13.45 -7.09
N SER A 223 -15.91 -12.16 -7.15
CA SER A 223 -17.18 -11.66 -7.64
C SER A 223 -17.00 -10.41 -8.48
N GLN A 224 -17.64 -10.38 -9.64
CA GLN A 224 -17.84 -9.16 -10.41
C GLN A 224 -19.03 -8.38 -9.83
N THR A 225 -18.98 -7.04 -9.92
CA THR A 225 -20.17 -6.20 -9.68
C THR A 225 -21.19 -6.35 -10.81
N ASN A 226 -22.48 -6.27 -10.47
CA ASN A 226 -23.56 -6.26 -11.45
C ASN A 226 -23.74 -4.91 -12.15
N GLN A 227 -23.25 -3.83 -11.54
CA GLN A 227 -23.33 -2.47 -12.06
C GLN A 227 -21.96 -1.82 -11.92
N PRO A 228 -21.06 -2.02 -12.90
CA PRO A 228 -19.73 -1.43 -12.86
C PRO A 228 -19.79 0.10 -13.05
N PRO A 229 -18.78 0.83 -12.51
CA PRO A 229 -18.62 2.25 -12.81
C PRO A 229 -18.37 2.45 -14.30
N ASN A 230 -18.83 3.56 -14.87
CA ASN A 230 -18.53 3.90 -16.27
C ASN A 230 -17.05 4.22 -16.48
N GLN A 231 -16.44 5.02 -15.60
CA GLN A 231 -15.01 5.29 -15.61
C GLN A 231 -14.52 5.53 -14.18
N LEU A 232 -13.58 4.70 -13.71
CA LEU A 232 -13.08 4.78 -12.34
C LEU A 232 -12.10 5.94 -12.15
N ASP A 233 -12.47 6.92 -11.32
CA ASP A 233 -11.61 8.05 -10.92
C ASP A 233 -10.80 7.71 -9.66
N SER A 234 -11.47 7.15 -8.64
CA SER A 234 -10.81 6.68 -7.43
C SER A 234 -11.57 5.54 -6.76
N LEU A 235 -10.87 4.77 -5.93
CA LEU A 235 -11.41 3.70 -5.12
C LEU A 235 -10.82 3.78 -3.71
N ALA A 236 -11.67 3.64 -2.70
CA ALA A 236 -11.29 3.57 -1.31
C ALA A 236 -12.07 2.46 -0.58
N PHE A 237 -11.48 1.93 0.48
CA PHE A 237 -12.12 1.01 1.40
C PHE A 237 -12.57 1.80 2.64
N SER A 238 -13.81 1.62 3.07
CA SER A 238 -14.41 2.30 4.22
C SER A 238 -15.23 1.30 5.03
N ASP A 239 -14.69 0.82 6.14
CA ASP A 239 -15.31 -0.17 7.02
C ASP A 239 -15.79 -1.42 6.25
N ASP A 240 -17.11 -1.59 6.06
CA ASP A 240 -17.74 -2.71 5.33
C ASP A 240 -18.00 -2.40 3.84
N GLN A 241 -17.49 -1.29 3.32
CA GLN A 241 -17.81 -0.74 2.00
C GLN A 241 -16.59 -0.51 1.12
N ILE A 242 -16.82 -0.64 -0.18
CA ILE A 242 -15.92 -0.16 -1.24
C ILE A 242 -16.57 1.09 -1.83
N VAL A 243 -15.90 2.23 -1.69
CA VAL A 243 -16.38 3.53 -2.19
C VAL A 243 -15.62 3.86 -3.46
N VAL A 244 -16.34 3.94 -4.56
CA VAL A 244 -15.80 4.25 -5.89
C VAL A 244 -16.30 5.63 -6.30
N LYS A 245 -15.40 6.51 -6.76
CA LYS A 245 -15.80 7.68 -7.53
C LYS A 245 -15.71 7.32 -9.01
N SER A 246 -16.82 7.47 -9.69
CA SER A 246 -17.00 7.17 -11.10
C SER A 246 -17.28 8.46 -11.86
N LEU A 247 -16.62 8.65 -12.99
CA LEU A 247 -17.01 9.66 -13.96
C LEU A 247 -18.06 9.04 -14.87
N GLU A 248 -19.28 9.54 -14.74
CA GLU A 248 -20.43 9.11 -15.51
C GLU A 248 -20.59 10.07 -16.70
N VAL A 249 -20.53 9.52 -17.91
CA VAL A 249 -20.91 10.24 -19.13
C VAL A 249 -22.36 9.86 -19.41
N GLY A 250 -23.21 10.86 -19.65
CA GLY A 250 -24.63 10.60 -19.97
C GLY A 250 -24.76 9.70 -21.20
N GLN A 251 -25.83 8.89 -21.26
CA GLN A 251 -26.12 7.98 -22.37
C GLN A 251 -26.34 8.65 -23.74
N GLU A 252 -26.39 9.98 -23.79
CA GLU A 252 -26.61 10.71 -25.04
C GLU A 252 -25.28 11.24 -25.57
N ASP A 253 -24.89 10.74 -26.74
CA ASP A 253 -23.80 11.18 -27.62
C ASP A 253 -23.96 12.64 -28.11
N SER A 254 -24.34 13.56 -27.23
CA SER A 254 -24.45 14.97 -27.54
C SER A 254 -23.28 15.70 -26.90
N PRO A 255 -22.53 16.54 -27.65
CA PRO A 255 -21.32 17.24 -27.19
C PRO A 255 -21.57 18.27 -26.06
N ASN A 256 -22.77 18.28 -25.46
CA ASN A 256 -23.23 19.28 -24.51
C ASN A 256 -23.62 18.70 -23.13
N PHE A 257 -23.54 17.38 -22.90
CA PHE A 257 -23.78 16.84 -21.57
C PHE A 257 -22.49 16.78 -20.77
N PRO A 258 -22.36 17.57 -19.69
CA PRO A 258 -21.15 17.54 -18.90
C PRO A 258 -21.05 16.21 -18.16
N SER A 259 -19.85 15.62 -18.15
CA SER A 259 -19.58 14.44 -17.34
C SER A 259 -19.85 14.76 -15.87
N HIS A 260 -20.39 13.80 -15.12
CA HIS A 260 -20.66 13.99 -13.70
C HIS A 260 -19.92 12.99 -12.85
N LEU A 261 -19.39 13.48 -11.73
CA LEU A 261 -18.73 12.67 -10.75
C LEU A 261 -19.79 12.08 -9.81
N THR A 262 -19.90 10.77 -9.82
CA THR A 262 -20.82 10.01 -8.96
C THR A 262 -20.02 9.14 -8.00
N GLN A 263 -20.41 9.12 -6.74
CA GLN A 263 -19.92 8.16 -5.78
C GLN A 263 -20.81 6.92 -5.80
N LEU A 264 -20.23 5.77 -6.11
CA LEU A 264 -20.86 4.46 -6.03
C LEU A 264 -20.34 3.76 -4.77
N THR A 265 -21.25 3.29 -3.94
CA THR A 265 -20.92 2.54 -2.73
C THR A 265 -21.29 1.09 -2.95
N TYR A 266 -20.30 0.20 -2.92
CA TYR A 266 -20.48 -1.23 -3.02
C TYR A 266 -20.32 -1.90 -1.65
N LYS A 267 -21.10 -2.96 -1.43
CA LYS A 267 -20.97 -3.84 -0.27
C LYS A 267 -20.81 -5.27 -0.73
N VAL A 268 -20.11 -6.06 0.08
CA VAL A 268 -20.07 -7.51 -0.10
C VAL A 268 -21.21 -8.11 0.71
N ASN A 269 -22.19 -8.71 0.04
CA ASN A 269 -23.24 -9.48 0.69
C ASN A 269 -23.00 -10.98 0.41
N GLY A 270 -22.61 -11.72 1.44
CA GLY A 270 -22.08 -13.07 1.29
C GLY A 270 -20.77 -13.06 0.50
N ARG A 271 -20.79 -13.55 -0.74
CA ARG A 271 -19.63 -13.54 -1.66
C ARG A 271 -19.88 -12.71 -2.92
N LYS A 272 -20.88 -11.82 -2.90
CA LYS A 272 -21.26 -11.01 -4.06
C LYS A 272 -21.00 -9.54 -3.80
N LEU A 273 -20.33 -8.88 -4.74
CA LEU A 273 -20.17 -7.43 -4.74
C LEU A 273 -21.43 -6.78 -5.33
N MET A 274 -22.16 -6.03 -4.51
CA MET A 274 -23.41 -5.40 -4.92
C MET A 274 -23.36 -3.89 -4.72
N LEU A 275 -23.97 -3.14 -5.65
CA LEU A 275 -24.17 -1.71 -5.45
C LEU A 275 -25.18 -1.49 -4.31
N ALA A 276 -24.74 -0.82 -3.25
CA ALA A 276 -25.55 -0.47 -2.08
C ALA A 276 -26.11 0.95 -2.15
N GLY A 277 -25.47 1.84 -2.93
CA GLY A 277 -25.98 3.19 -3.14
C GLY A 277 -25.16 3.97 -4.16
N SER A 278 -25.77 5.02 -4.68
CA SER A 278 -25.16 5.98 -5.60
C SER A 278 -25.46 7.41 -5.15
N ARG A 279 -24.47 8.28 -5.17
CA ARG A 279 -24.61 9.69 -4.80
C ARG A 279 -23.91 10.57 -5.81
N PHE A 280 -24.64 11.48 -6.43
CA PHE A 280 -24.07 12.54 -7.25
C PHE A 280 -23.18 13.46 -6.41
N LEU A 281 -21.96 13.74 -6.87
CA LEU A 281 -21.00 14.62 -6.19
C LEU A 281 -20.89 15.98 -6.87
N ALA A 282 -20.64 16.00 -8.18
CA ALA A 282 -20.38 17.23 -8.93
C ALA A 282 -20.57 17.05 -10.43
N ILE A 283 -20.81 18.16 -11.13
CA ILE A 283 -20.63 18.24 -12.58
C ILE A 283 -19.16 18.56 -12.86
N ARG A 284 -18.50 17.74 -13.68
CA ARG A 284 -17.15 18.03 -14.17
C ARG A 284 -17.29 18.83 -15.46
N LYS A 285 -16.90 20.11 -15.41
CA LYS A 285 -16.68 20.89 -16.63
C LYS A 285 -15.32 20.48 -17.18
N GLU A 286 -15.30 20.12 -18.45
CA GLU A 286 -14.05 19.90 -19.21
C GLU A 286 -13.25 21.20 -19.32
#